data_AF-A0A962PTQ2-F1
#
_entry.id   AF-A0A962PTQ2-F1
#
_cell.length_a   1.000
_cell.length_b   1.000
_cell.length_c   1.000
_cell.angle_alpha   90.00
_cell.angle_beta   90.00
_cell.angle_gamma   90.00
#
_symmetry.space_group_name_H-M   'P 1'
#
loop_
_entity.id
_entity.type
_entity.pdbx_description
1 polymer ?
#
loop_
_entity_poly.entity_id
_entity_poly.type
_entity_poly.pdbx_seq_one_letter_code
_entity_poly.pdbx_strand_id
1 'polypeptide(L)'
;METNNLPQGRIRRAVDELIIAEMFLVQATIESATAIGDGLSALGRQITAGEDAGSAPADSIGATLRGIADGALEPYASRFSYLRDLANR
;
A
#
# COMPACT_ATOMS: atom_id res chain seq x y z
N MET A 1 -17.45 -13.41 43.65
CA MET A 1 -16.17 -12.69 43.49
C MET A 1 -15.85 -12.66 42.01
N GLU A 2 -16.34 -11.65 41.30
CA GLU A 2 -16.21 -11.51 39.84
C GLU A 2 -15.96 -10.04 39.53
N THR A 3 -14.72 -9.57 39.66
CA THR A 3 -14.41 -8.15 39.43
C THR A 3 -13.04 -7.88 38.79
N ASN A 4 -12.28 -8.90 38.35
CA ASN A 4 -10.90 -8.67 37.84
C ASN A 4 -10.66 -8.98 36.35
N ASN A 5 -11.63 -9.52 35.62
CA ASN A 5 -11.40 -10.01 34.24
C ASN A 5 -11.77 -9.01 33.13
N LEU A 6 -12.52 -7.95 33.43
CA LEU A 6 -12.96 -6.96 32.44
C LEU A 6 -11.82 -6.10 31.84
N PRO A 7 -10.80 -5.65 32.60
CA PRO A 7 -9.71 -4.85 32.05
C PRO A 7 -8.76 -5.66 31.15
N GLN A 8 -8.46 -6.91 31.54
CA GLN A 8 -7.58 -7.80 30.78
C GLN A 8 -8.14 -8.14 29.39
N GLY A 9 -9.46 -8.34 29.27
CA GLY A 9 -10.10 -8.63 27.98
C GLY A 9 -10.00 -7.47 26.98
N ARG A 10 -10.08 -6.22 27.45
CA ARG A 10 -9.95 -5.03 26.58
C ARG A 10 -8.52 -4.81 26.12
N ILE A 11 -7.55 -4.97 27.02
CA ILE A 11 -6.13 -4.83 26.68
C ILE A 11 -5.74 -5.89 25.64
N ARG A 12 -6.17 -7.14 25.82
CA ARG A 12 -5.90 -8.21 24.86
C ARG A 12 -6.48 -7.91 23.47
N ARG A 13 -7.73 -7.46 23.42
CA ARG A 13 -8.37 -7.04 22.15
C ARG A 13 -7.60 -5.91 21.47
N ALA A 14 -7.20 -4.87 22.22
CA ALA A 14 -6.45 -3.75 21.66
C ALA A 14 -5.07 -4.19 21.12
N VAL A 15 -4.39 -5.13 21.79
CA VAL A 15 -3.13 -5.70 21.30
C VAL A 15 -3.36 -6.53 20.04
N ASP A 16 -4.40 -7.36 19.99
CA ASP A 16 -4.73 -8.15 18.81
C ASP A 16 -5.06 -7.26 17.59
N GLU A 17 -5.82 -6.18 17.80
CA GLU A 17 -6.14 -5.18 16.78
C GLU A 17 -4.89 -4.42 16.30
N LEU A 18 -3.98 -4.07 17.22
CA LEU A 18 -2.70 -3.45 16.88
C LEU A 18 -1.84 -4.38 16.02
N ILE A 19 -1.74 -5.67 16.36
CA ILE A 19 -0.98 -6.64 15.58
C ILE A 19 -1.53 -6.76 14.16
N ILE A 20 -2.87 -6.78 14.00
CA ILE A 20 -3.51 -6.83 12.69
C ILE A 20 -3.18 -5.58 11.87
N ALA A 21 -3.28 -4.39 12.49
CA ALA A 21 -2.98 -3.13 11.83
C ALA A 21 -1.51 -3.07 11.34
N GLU A 22 -0.57 -3.53 12.18
CA GLU A 22 0.85 -3.60 11.82
C GLU A 22 1.12 -4.61 10.71
N MET A 23 0.52 -5.81 10.76
CA MET A 23 0.63 -6.78 9.66
C MET A 23 0.10 -6.22 8.35
N PHE A 24 -0.99 -5.47 8.39
CA PHE A 24 -1.54 -4.80 7.21
C PHE A 24 -0.58 -3.75 6.67
N LEU A 25 0.07 -2.97 7.53
CA LEU A 25 1.05 -1.97 7.11
C LEU A 25 2.27 -2.62 6.43
N VAL A 26 2.76 -3.74 6.98
CA VAL A 26 3.85 -4.50 6.38
C VAL A 26 3.45 -5.03 5.00
N GLN A 27 2.26 -5.60 4.87
CA GLN A 27 1.75 -6.09 3.57
C GLN A 27 1.61 -4.96 2.56
N ALA A 28 1.05 -3.81 2.96
CA ALA A 28 0.93 -2.64 2.11
C ALA A 28 2.30 -2.16 1.60
N THR A 29 3.31 -2.23 2.46
CA THR A 29 4.69 -1.83 2.13
C THR A 29 5.32 -2.78 1.13
N ILE A 30 5.12 -4.08 1.29
CA ILE A 30 5.60 -5.08 0.34
C ILE A 30 4.95 -4.88 -1.04
N GLU A 31 3.61 -4.74 -1.07
CA GLU A 31 2.86 -4.53 -2.31
C GLU A 31 3.24 -3.22 -3.00
N SER A 32 3.42 -2.14 -2.24
CA SER A 32 3.90 -0.85 -2.75
C SER A 32 5.29 -0.96 -3.36
N ALA A 33 6.23 -1.65 -2.69
CA ALA A 33 7.57 -1.88 -3.23
C ALA A 33 7.54 -2.69 -4.53
N THR A 34 6.67 -3.70 -4.63
CA THR A 34 6.47 -4.46 -5.87
C THR A 34 5.92 -3.58 -6.98
N ALA A 35 4.87 -2.78 -6.72
CA ALA A 35 4.29 -1.88 -7.72
C ALA A 35 5.31 -0.85 -8.24
N ILE A 36 6.15 -0.31 -7.35
CA ILE A 36 7.25 0.58 -7.72
C ILE A 36 8.26 -0.15 -8.60
N GLY A 37 8.72 -1.35 -8.19
CA GLY A 37 9.71 -2.12 -8.95
C GLY A 37 9.23 -2.48 -10.36
N ASP A 38 7.99 -2.94 -10.48
CA ASP A 38 7.38 -3.30 -11.75
C ASP A 38 7.21 -2.08 -12.67
N GLY A 39 6.76 -0.97 -12.11
CA GLY A 39 6.57 0.25 -12.88
C GLY A 39 7.88 0.94 -13.27
N LEU A 40 8.91 0.91 -12.43
CA LEU A 40 10.27 1.34 -12.83
C LEU A 40 10.83 0.46 -13.94
N SER A 41 10.59 -0.85 -13.90
CA SER A 41 10.98 -1.76 -14.97
C SER A 41 10.25 -1.45 -16.28
N ALA A 42 8.96 -1.09 -16.21
CA ALA A 42 8.18 -0.65 -17.36
C ALA A 42 8.67 0.68 -17.93
N LEU A 43 8.95 1.65 -17.06
CA LEU A 43 9.50 2.94 -17.43
C LEU A 43 10.86 2.79 -18.13
N GLY A 44 11.75 1.94 -17.60
CA GLY A 44 13.05 1.66 -18.22
C GLY A 44 12.91 1.15 -19.65
N ARG A 45 12.01 0.18 -19.89
CA ARG A 45 11.72 -0.32 -21.24
C ARG A 45 11.19 0.77 -22.17
N GLN A 46 10.32 1.64 -21.66
CA GLN A 46 9.71 2.74 -22.42
C GLN A 46 10.73 3.80 -22.83
N ILE A 47 11.66 4.14 -21.94
CA ILE A 47 12.76 5.07 -22.25
C ILE A 47 13.65 4.48 -23.34
N THR A 48 14.12 3.24 -23.18
CA THR A 48 14.98 2.59 -24.19
C THR A 48 14.29 2.49 -25.56
N ALA A 49 13.02 2.07 -25.59
CA ALA A 49 12.27 1.99 -26.83
C ALA A 49 11.99 3.37 -27.47
N GLY A 50 11.86 4.42 -26.65
CA GLY A 50 11.67 5.80 -27.09
C GLY A 50 12.92 6.44 -27.68
N GLU A 51 14.09 6.11 -27.13
CA GLU A 51 15.40 6.49 -27.68
C GLU A 51 15.62 5.88 -29.06
N ASP A 52 15.24 4.61 -29.25
CA ASP A 52 15.33 3.92 -30.55
C ASP A 52 14.34 4.46 -31.60
N ALA A 53 13.19 4.99 -31.16
CA ALA A 53 12.12 5.50 -32.02
C ALA A 53 12.15 7.02 -32.26
N GLY A 54 13.10 7.75 -31.68
CA GLY A 54 13.31 9.19 -31.89
C GLY A 54 12.34 10.12 -31.15
N SER A 55 11.46 9.60 -30.29
CA SER A 55 10.63 10.37 -29.34
C SER A 55 9.66 9.42 -28.60
N ALA A 56 9.92 9.09 -27.33
CA ALA A 56 8.82 8.70 -26.44
C ALA A 56 7.99 9.96 -26.15
N PRO A 57 6.67 9.98 -26.42
CA PRO A 57 5.84 11.14 -26.08
C PRO A 57 5.96 11.39 -24.58
N ALA A 58 6.38 12.58 -24.15
CA ALA A 58 6.54 12.93 -22.73
C ALA A 58 5.27 12.61 -21.90
N ASP A 59 4.10 12.70 -22.53
CA ASP A 59 2.80 12.33 -21.96
C ASP A 59 2.73 10.86 -21.53
N SER A 60 3.41 9.97 -22.26
CA SER A 60 3.45 8.53 -21.96
C SER A 60 4.32 8.22 -20.75
N ILE A 61 5.40 8.97 -20.52
CA ILE A 61 6.24 8.84 -19.33
C ILE A 61 5.49 9.35 -18.10
N GLY A 62 4.81 10.50 -18.23
CA GLY A 62 3.96 11.05 -17.17
C GLY A 62 2.85 10.08 -16.75
N ALA A 63 2.21 9.42 -17.71
CA ALA A 63 1.20 8.39 -17.44
C ALA A 63 1.78 7.19 -16.66
N THR A 64 2.97 6.70 -17.05
CA THR A 64 3.66 5.61 -16.34
C THR A 64 4.03 6.01 -14.92
N LEU A 65 4.59 7.20 -14.71
CA LEU A 65 4.93 7.71 -13.37
C LEU A 65 3.69 7.86 -12.49
N ARG A 66 2.57 8.30 -13.05
CA ARG A 66 1.30 8.38 -12.33
C ARG A 66 0.79 7.00 -11.95
N GLY A 67 0.87 6.03 -12.85
CA GLY A 67 0.52 4.63 -12.56
C GLY A 67 1.38 4.04 -11.44
N ILE A 68 2.67 4.35 -11.39
CA ILE A 68 3.56 3.95 -10.28
C ILE A 68 3.06 4.55 -8.97
N ALA A 69 2.79 5.86 -8.94
CA ALA A 69 2.34 6.55 -7.73
C ALA A 69 0.99 6.00 -7.23
N ASP A 70 0.02 5.82 -8.13
CA ASP A 70 -1.30 5.29 -7.80
C ASP A 70 -1.20 3.84 -7.29
N GLY A 71 -0.42 2.99 -7.97
CA GLY A 71 -0.19 1.60 -7.55
C GLY A 71 0.59 1.47 -6.24
N ALA A 72 1.50 2.40 -5.94
CA ALA A 72 2.25 2.43 -4.70
C ALA A 72 1.40 2.86 -3.50
N LEU A 73 0.38 3.69 -3.72
CA LEU A 73 -0.48 4.24 -2.67
C LEU A 73 -1.75 3.42 -2.42
N GLU A 74 -2.26 2.73 -3.44
CA GLU A 74 -3.47 1.90 -3.34
C GLU A 74 -3.45 0.95 -2.12
N PRO A 75 -2.36 0.20 -1.85
CA PRO A 75 -2.36 -0.79 -0.78
C PRO A 75 -2.60 -0.16 0.59
N TYR A 76 -2.06 1.05 0.81
CA TYR A 76 -2.24 1.80 2.04
C TYR A 76 -3.64 2.39 2.14
N ALA A 77 -4.17 2.94 1.05
CA ALA A 77 -5.51 3.54 1.03
C ALA A 77 -6.60 2.50 1.34
N SER A 78 -6.52 1.32 0.73
CA SER A 78 -7.48 0.23 0.94
C SER A 78 -7.46 -0.29 2.38
N ARG A 79 -6.27 -0.51 2.95
CA ARG A 79 -6.08 -0.97 4.34
C ARG A 79 -6.47 0.07 5.37
N PHE A 80 -6.17 1.35 5.12
CA PHE A 80 -6.64 2.44 5.96
C PHE A 80 -8.16 2.51 6.01
N SER A 81 -8.83 2.39 4.84
CA SER A 81 -10.29 2.35 4.79
C SER A 81 -10.86 1.18 5.60
N TYR A 82 -10.28 -0.01 5.46
CA TYR A 82 -10.69 -1.19 6.21
C TYR A 82 -10.54 -1.00 7.73
N LEU A 83 -9.39 -0.53 8.20
CA LEU A 83 -9.14 -0.31 9.63
C LEU A 83 -10.06 0.76 10.21
N ARG A 84 -10.34 1.82 9.45
CA ARG A 84 -11.30 2.85 9.83
C ARG A 84 -12.72 2.29 9.93
N ASP A 85 -13.13 1.44 8.99
CA ASP A 85 -14.44 0.80 9.03
C ASP A 85 -14.56 -0.19 10.20
N LEU A 86 -13.47 -0.86 10.58
CA LEU A 86 -13.43 -1.73 11.76
C LEU A 86 -13.57 -0.93 13.06
N ALA A 87 -12.89 0.21 13.18
CA ALA A 87 -12.94 1.06 14.38
C ALA A 87 -14.31 1.72 14.62
N ASN A 88 -15.13 1.86 13.58
CA ASN A 88 -16.45 2.47 13.64
C ASN A 88 -17.60 1.46 13.79
N ARG A 89 -17.30 0.17 13.96
CA ARG A 89 -18.27 -0.91 14.23
C ARG A 89 -18.36 -1.20 15.72
#